data_AF-A0A1V5NIE5-F1
#
_entry.id   AF-A0A1V5NIE5-F1
#
_cell.length_a   1.000
_cell.length_b   1.000
_cell.length_c   1.000
_cell.angle_alpha   90.00
_cell.angle_beta   90.00
_cell.angle_gamma   90.00
#
_symmetry.space_group_name_H-M   'P 1'
#
loop_
_entity.id
_entity.type
_entity.pdbx_description
1 polymer ?
#
loop_
_entity_poly.entity_id
_entity_poly.type
_entity_poly.pdbx_seq_one_letter_code
_entity_poly.pdbx_strand_id
1 'polypeptide(L)'
;MRSTIERHHSYRSCPRCEQDVLPSQRFCRKCAYWLARPKQDELRTIDAQPGSGKSWLYDTWLVLRSFQASLSVLVVGIVMGVGAMLLLVIVIREVSPTWLPIGPMARQRACYANNRLIRDAIEVYCQEHRFTRELASDPAHVLWKAGYLIAPPQCPAKGNRYEYFFKATAGSGPYGLMCVGSDPHGLAE
;
A
#
# COMPACT_ATOMS: atom_id res chain seq x y z
N MET A 1 -29.48 2.74 -49.98
CA MET A 1 -30.91 2.90 -49.63
C MET A 1 -31.23 1.89 -48.53
N ARG A 2 -31.62 2.33 -47.32
CA ARG A 2 -32.01 1.44 -46.22
C ARG A 2 -33.39 0.88 -46.53
N SER A 3 -33.53 -0.44 -46.56
CA SER A 3 -34.85 -1.07 -46.72
C SER A 3 -35.63 -0.88 -45.42
N THR A 4 -36.87 -0.42 -45.52
CA THR A 4 -37.75 -0.28 -44.35
C THR A 4 -38.04 -1.67 -43.80
N ILE A 5 -37.53 -1.97 -42.60
CA ILE A 5 -37.90 -3.17 -41.83
C ILE A 5 -39.42 -3.27 -41.84
N GLU A 6 -39.98 -4.28 -42.49
CA GLU A 6 -41.43 -4.55 -42.50
C GLU A 6 -41.86 -4.89 -41.08
N ARG A 7 -42.39 -3.89 -40.36
CA ARG A 7 -42.79 -4.02 -38.95
C ARG A 7 -44.12 -4.74 -38.76
N HIS A 8 -44.83 -5.06 -39.84
CA HIS A 8 -46.21 -5.55 -39.82
C HIS A 8 -46.30 -6.87 -40.58
N HIS A 9 -46.95 -7.85 -39.97
CA HIS A 9 -47.28 -9.13 -40.62
C HIS A 9 -48.74 -9.13 -41.08
N SER A 10 -49.06 -9.86 -42.14
CA SER A 10 -50.42 -9.97 -42.67
C SER A 10 -51.28 -11.05 -41.98
N TYR A 11 -50.70 -11.84 -41.08
CA TYR A 11 -51.41 -12.93 -40.39
C TYR A 11 -52.45 -12.43 -39.39
N ARG A 12 -53.69 -12.94 -39.49
CA ARG A 12 -54.78 -12.71 -38.52
C ARG A 12 -54.75 -13.75 -37.39
N SER A 13 -54.32 -14.97 -37.71
CA SER A 13 -54.11 -16.09 -36.78
C SER A 13 -52.72 -16.70 -36.97
N CYS A 14 -52.17 -17.29 -35.92
CA CYS A 14 -50.85 -17.92 -35.98
C CYS A 14 -50.89 -19.18 -36.86
N PRO A 15 -50.01 -19.31 -37.87
CA PRO A 15 -50.03 -20.47 -38.77
C PRO A 15 -49.65 -21.79 -38.08
N ARG A 16 -49.09 -21.75 -36.87
CA ARG A 16 -48.62 -22.95 -36.16
C ARG A 16 -49.58 -23.45 -35.09
N CYS A 17 -50.28 -22.56 -34.41
CA CYS A 17 -51.15 -22.93 -33.29
C CYS A 17 -52.55 -22.30 -33.40
N GLU A 18 -52.87 -21.71 -34.56
CA GLU A 18 -54.16 -21.14 -34.97
C GLU A 18 -54.76 -20.06 -34.05
N GLN A 19 -54.00 -19.65 -33.04
CA GLN A 19 -54.43 -18.62 -32.10
C GLN A 19 -54.42 -17.24 -32.75
N ASP A 20 -55.42 -16.42 -32.45
CA ASP A 20 -55.50 -15.04 -32.93
C ASP A 20 -54.27 -14.22 -32.52
N VAL A 21 -53.72 -13.48 -33.48
CA VAL A 21 -52.52 -12.65 -33.31
C VAL A 21 -52.86 -11.21 -33.66
N LEU A 22 -52.39 -10.27 -32.83
CA LEU A 22 -52.56 -8.85 -33.12
C LEU A 22 -51.56 -8.42 -34.22
N PRO A 23 -51.93 -7.48 -35.10
CA PRO A 23 -51.09 -7.04 -36.23
C PRO A 23 -49.76 -6.37 -35.82
N SER A 24 -49.60 -6.02 -34.54
CA SER A 24 -48.37 -5.48 -33.96
C SER A 24 -47.44 -6.55 -33.36
N GLN A 25 -47.85 -7.82 -33.30
CA GLN A 25 -47.09 -8.89 -32.64
C GLN A 25 -46.04 -9.49 -33.58
N ARG A 26 -44.76 -9.36 -33.26
CA ARG A 26 -43.69 -9.94 -34.09
C ARG A 26 -43.58 -11.47 -33.97
N PHE A 27 -44.06 -12.02 -32.86
CA PHE A 27 -44.07 -13.44 -32.57
C PHE A 27 -45.39 -13.85 -31.90
N CYS A 28 -45.82 -15.08 -32.13
CA CYS A 28 -46.97 -15.64 -31.46
C CYS A 28 -46.65 -15.84 -29.97
N ARG A 29 -47.48 -15.30 -29.07
CA ARG A 29 -47.28 -15.42 -27.62
C ARG A 29 -47.37 -16.85 -27.09
N LYS A 30 -48.09 -17.74 -27.79
CA LYS A 30 -48.32 -19.12 -27.32
C LYS A 30 -47.25 -20.10 -27.75
N CYS A 31 -46.84 -20.04 -29.02
CA CYS A 31 -45.89 -21.01 -29.60
C CYS A 31 -44.55 -20.39 -30.04
N ALA A 32 -44.34 -19.10 -29.76
CA ALA A 32 -43.15 -18.33 -30.14
C ALA A 32 -42.82 -18.34 -31.65
N TYR A 33 -43.80 -18.66 -32.51
CA TYR A 33 -43.63 -18.61 -33.95
C TYR A 33 -43.43 -17.17 -34.44
N TRP A 34 -42.46 -16.94 -35.33
CA TRP A 34 -42.14 -15.63 -35.88
C TRP A 34 -43.18 -15.22 -36.95
N LEU A 35 -43.96 -14.18 -36.66
CA LEU A 35 -45.01 -13.66 -37.55
C LEU A 35 -44.45 -12.61 -38.53
N ALA A 36 -43.50 -11.78 -38.06
CA ALA A 36 -42.77 -10.80 -38.87
C ALA A 36 -41.27 -11.10 -38.73
N ARG A 37 -40.73 -11.92 -39.63
CA ARG A 37 -39.30 -12.24 -39.66
C ARG A 37 -38.56 -11.08 -40.34
N PRO A 38 -37.56 -10.42 -39.70
CA PRO A 38 -36.71 -9.47 -40.39
C PRO A 38 -35.98 -10.20 -41.52
N LYS A 39 -35.90 -9.59 -42.72
CA LYS A 39 -35.08 -10.12 -43.83
C LYS A 39 -33.67 -10.39 -43.29
N GLN A 40 -33.22 -11.63 -43.45
CA GLN A 40 -31.94 -12.10 -42.90
C GLN A 40 -30.73 -11.34 -43.47
N ASP A 41 -30.92 -10.55 -44.53
CA ASP A 41 -29.89 -9.71 -45.14
C ASP A 41 -29.35 -8.58 -44.22
N GLU A 42 -30.04 -8.27 -43.11
CA GLU A 42 -29.59 -7.27 -42.12
C GLU A 42 -29.14 -7.85 -40.78
N LEU A 43 -29.22 -9.18 -40.57
CA LEU A 43 -28.46 -9.80 -39.50
C LEU A 43 -27.01 -9.89 -39.98
N ARG A 44 -26.18 -8.91 -39.58
CA ARG A 44 -24.73 -9.09 -39.55
C ARG A 44 -24.43 -10.27 -38.63
N THR A 45 -24.46 -11.47 -39.19
CA THR A 45 -23.65 -12.54 -38.68
C THR A 45 -22.20 -12.07 -38.85
N ILE A 46 -21.47 -12.02 -37.75
CA ILE A 46 -20.01 -11.91 -37.77
C ILE A 46 -19.53 -13.31 -38.19
N ASP A 47 -19.89 -13.72 -39.40
CA ASP A 47 -19.45 -14.97 -40.00
C ASP A 47 -18.52 -14.60 -41.14
N ALA A 48 -17.28 -15.06 -40.99
CA ALA A 48 -16.21 -14.92 -41.95
C ALA A 48 -16.68 -15.36 -43.34
N GLN A 49 -16.51 -14.48 -44.31
CA GLN A 49 -16.81 -14.72 -45.71
C GLN A 49 -15.92 -15.88 -46.23
N PRO A 50 -16.47 -17.08 -46.55
CA PRO A 50 -15.68 -18.19 -47.03
C PRO A 50 -15.50 -18.01 -48.54
N GLY A 51 -14.46 -17.29 -48.94
CA GLY A 51 -14.20 -17.05 -50.36
C GLY A 51 -13.10 -16.07 -50.73
N SER A 52 -12.32 -15.57 -49.77
CA SER A 52 -11.17 -14.71 -50.04
C SER A 52 -9.91 -15.42 -49.60
N GLY A 53 -9.15 -15.97 -50.55
CA GLY A 53 -7.80 -16.53 -50.35
C GLY A 53 -6.78 -15.47 -49.94
N LYS A 54 -7.00 -14.82 -48.79
CA LYS A 54 -6.08 -13.87 -48.19
C LYS A 54 -5.90 -14.18 -46.70
N SER A 55 -4.68 -14.68 -46.45
CA SER A 55 -3.83 -14.43 -45.28
C SER A 55 -4.24 -15.02 -43.92
N TRP A 56 -3.88 -16.29 -43.73
CA TRP A 56 -3.51 -16.87 -42.42
C TRP A 56 -2.59 -15.93 -41.59
N LEU A 57 -1.78 -15.12 -42.27
CA LEU A 57 -0.92 -14.08 -41.68
C LEU A 57 -1.68 -12.91 -41.04
N TYR A 58 -2.90 -12.59 -41.47
CA TYR A 58 -3.67 -11.47 -40.93
C TYR A 58 -4.31 -11.84 -39.59
N ASP A 59 -4.82 -13.08 -39.47
CA ASP A 59 -5.34 -13.62 -38.21
C ASP A 59 -4.23 -13.77 -37.16
N THR A 60 -3.05 -14.26 -37.56
CA THR A 60 -1.89 -14.33 -36.64
C THR A 60 -1.38 -12.95 -36.25
N TRP A 61 -1.38 -11.97 -37.16
CA TRP A 61 -0.99 -10.60 -36.85
C TRP A 61 -1.98 -9.90 -35.89
N LEU A 62 -3.28 -10.17 -36.03
CA LEU A 62 -4.30 -9.65 -35.13
C LEU A 62 -4.16 -10.24 -33.72
N VAL A 63 -3.89 -11.54 -33.62
CA VAL A 63 -3.61 -12.22 -32.34
C VAL A 63 -2.35 -11.66 -31.70
N LEU A 64 -1.25 -11.48 -32.46
CA LEU A 64 0.01 -10.91 -31.96
C LEU A 64 -0.18 -9.47 -31.42
N ARG A 65 -0.97 -8.65 -32.12
CA ARG A 65 -1.29 -7.29 -31.69
C ARG A 65 -2.14 -7.27 -30.43
N SER A 66 -3.08 -8.21 -30.29
CA SER A 66 -3.89 -8.35 -29.06
C SER A 66 -3.03 -8.80 -27.86
N PHE A 67 -2.06 -9.69 -28.10
CA PHE A 67 -1.11 -10.11 -27.07
C PHE A 67 -0.20 -8.96 -26.64
N GLN A 68 0.31 -8.17 -27.59
CA GLN A 68 1.10 -6.97 -27.29
C GLN A 68 0.30 -5.94 -26.47
N ALA A 69 -1.00 -5.74 -26.78
CA ALA A 69 -1.88 -4.87 -26.00
C ALA A 69 -2.12 -5.41 -24.58
N SER A 70 -2.21 -6.73 -24.40
CA SER A 70 -2.34 -7.34 -23.06
C SER A 70 -1.09 -7.14 -22.20
N LEU A 71 0.10 -7.27 -22.80
CA LEU A 71 1.38 -7.05 -22.13
C LEU A 71 1.56 -5.58 -21.73
N SER A 72 1.18 -4.63 -22.60
CA SER A 72 1.28 -3.22 -22.27
C SER A 72 0.33 -2.83 -21.13
N VAL A 73 -0.89 -3.36 -21.09
CA VAL A 73 -1.83 -3.14 -19.97
C VAL A 73 -1.29 -3.75 -18.68
N LEU A 74 -0.69 -4.94 -18.72
CA LEU A 74 -0.07 -5.57 -17.55
C LEU A 74 1.11 -4.75 -17.01
N VAL A 75 2.00 -4.27 -17.88
CA VAL A 75 3.14 -3.43 -17.48
C VAL A 75 2.66 -2.10 -16.89
N VAL A 76 1.68 -1.45 -17.53
CA VAL A 76 1.09 -0.21 -17.00
C VAL A 76 0.43 -0.46 -15.64
N GLY A 77 -0.27 -1.58 -15.47
CA GLY A 77 -0.87 -1.98 -14.20
C GLY A 77 0.17 -2.16 -13.09
N ILE A 78 1.30 -2.81 -13.38
CA ILE A 78 2.40 -2.97 -12.42
C ILE A 78 3.01 -1.63 -12.05
N VAL A 79 3.31 -0.77 -13.03
CA VAL A 79 3.89 0.56 -12.79
C VAL A 79 2.95 1.42 -11.93
N MET A 80 1.65 1.41 -12.23
CA MET A 80 0.64 2.11 -11.44
C MET A 80 0.50 1.53 -10.04
N GLY A 81 0.53 0.21 -9.89
CA GLY A 81 0.45 -0.46 -8.59
C GLY A 81 1.65 -0.16 -7.69
N VAL A 82 2.86 -0.22 -8.25
CA VAL A 82 4.09 0.15 -7.53
C VAL A 82 4.09 1.65 -7.19
N GLY A 83 3.66 2.50 -8.12
CA GLY A 83 3.52 3.94 -7.88
C GLY A 83 2.53 4.26 -6.75
N ALA A 84 1.37 3.59 -6.73
CA ALA A 84 0.37 3.76 -5.68
C ALA A 84 0.89 3.28 -4.32
N MET A 85 1.61 2.15 -4.26
CA MET A 85 2.24 1.66 -3.02
C MET A 85 3.31 2.61 -2.50
N LEU A 86 4.18 3.13 -3.38
CA LEU A 86 5.18 4.14 -3.00
C LEU A 86 4.52 5.41 -2.46
N LEU A 87 3.46 5.88 -3.10
CA LEU A 87 2.71 7.05 -2.65
C LEU A 87 2.06 6.80 -1.28
N LEU A 88 1.49 5.62 -1.06
CA LEU A 88 0.93 5.22 0.23
C LEU A 88 2.01 5.21 1.34
N VAL A 89 3.21 4.68 1.07
CA VAL A 89 4.33 4.72 2.02
C VAL A 89 4.76 6.14 2.34
N ILE A 90 4.82 7.03 1.33
CA ILE A 90 5.14 8.45 1.53
C ILE A 90 4.08 9.14 2.40
N VAL A 91 2.79 8.89 2.13
CA VAL A 91 1.69 9.45 2.94
C VAL A 91 1.75 8.94 4.37
N ILE A 92 1.97 7.63 4.58
CA ILE A 92 2.14 7.07 5.92
C ILE A 92 3.34 7.73 6.62
N ARG A 93 4.46 7.94 5.93
CA ARG A 93 5.63 8.62 6.51
C ARG A 93 5.29 10.04 6.96
N GLU A 94 4.63 10.84 6.14
CA GLU A 94 4.28 12.23 6.47
C GLU A 94 3.17 12.34 7.52
N VAL A 95 2.22 11.41 7.52
CA VAL A 95 1.09 11.40 8.47
C VAL A 95 1.46 10.74 9.81
N SER A 96 2.37 9.76 9.82
CA SER A 96 2.82 9.05 11.03
C SER A 96 3.27 9.96 12.19
N PRO A 97 4.00 11.07 12.00
CA PRO A 97 4.40 11.94 13.12
C PRO A 97 3.21 12.65 13.80
N THR A 98 2.03 12.70 13.17
CA THR A 98 0.83 13.33 13.75
C THR A 98 -0.06 12.36 14.52
N TRP A 99 -0.07 11.07 14.15
CA TRP A 99 -0.94 10.05 14.77
C TRP A 99 -0.26 9.30 15.91
N LEU A 100 1.07 9.17 15.87
CA LEU A 100 1.85 8.68 16.99
C LEU A 100 2.50 9.88 17.66
N PRO A 101 1.83 10.54 18.63
CA PRO A 101 2.57 11.38 19.55
C PRO A 101 3.49 10.44 20.33
N ILE A 102 4.71 10.25 19.83
CA ILE A 102 5.87 9.99 20.71
C ILE A 102 6.03 11.30 21.48
N GLY A 103 5.07 11.52 22.38
CA GLY A 103 4.86 12.78 23.05
C GLY A 103 6.04 13.06 23.97
N PRO A 104 6.12 14.29 24.51
CA PRO A 104 7.16 14.66 25.46
C PRO A 104 7.27 13.64 26.60
N MET A 105 6.14 13.11 27.09
CA MET A 105 6.13 12.06 28.13
C MET A 105 6.74 10.72 27.69
N ALA A 106 6.53 10.27 26.46
CA ALA A 106 7.11 9.03 25.97
C ALA A 106 8.64 9.16 25.84
N ARG A 107 9.11 10.30 25.37
CA ARG A 107 10.56 10.61 25.28
C ARG A 107 11.20 10.70 26.67
N GLN A 108 10.51 11.33 27.63
CA GLN A 108 10.94 11.38 29.03
C GLN A 108 11.06 9.99 29.64
N ARG A 109 10.03 9.15 29.48
CA ARG A 109 10.04 7.77 30.01
C ARG A 109 11.12 6.90 29.37
N ALA A 110 11.30 7.00 28.06
CA ALA A 110 12.37 6.29 27.36
C ALA A 110 13.75 6.75 27.83
N CYS A 111 13.96 8.05 28.03
CA CYS A 111 15.23 8.56 28.54
C CYS A 111 15.50 8.13 29.99
N TYR A 112 14.48 8.15 30.85
CA TYR A 112 14.59 7.65 32.21
C TYR A 112 14.94 6.16 32.25
N ALA A 113 14.30 5.34 31.41
CA ALA A 113 14.59 3.91 31.29
C ALA A 113 16.04 3.67 30.83
N ASN A 114 16.51 4.43 29.83
CA ASN A 114 17.89 4.36 29.37
C ASN A 114 18.89 4.76 30.47
N ASN A 115 18.61 5.83 31.22
CA ASN A 115 19.46 6.26 32.33
C ASN A 115 19.61 5.17 33.41
N ARG A 116 18.50 4.51 33.76
CA ARG A 116 18.52 3.41 34.71
C ARG A 116 19.37 2.24 34.20
N LEU A 117 19.16 1.84 32.95
CA LEU A 117 19.89 0.75 32.32
C LEU A 117 21.40 1.04 32.23
N ILE A 118 21.79 2.26 31.89
CA ILE A 118 23.20 2.66 31.89
C ILE A 118 23.76 2.62 33.30
N ARG A 119 23.03 3.13 34.31
CA ARG A 119 23.48 3.13 35.69
C ARG A 119 23.71 1.71 36.22
N ASP A 120 22.75 0.80 36.00
CA ASP A 120 22.87 -0.60 36.40
C ASP A 120 24.09 -1.25 35.72
N ALA A 121 24.34 -0.94 34.43
CA ALA A 121 25.52 -1.43 33.72
C ALA A 121 26.85 -0.84 34.24
N ILE A 122 26.87 0.43 34.65
CA ILE A 122 28.04 1.05 35.30
C ILE A 122 28.32 0.37 36.64
N GLU A 123 27.29 0.10 37.43
CA GLU A 123 27.42 -0.55 38.74
C GLU A 123 28.06 -1.95 38.58
N VAL A 124 27.63 -2.73 37.60
CA VAL A 124 28.23 -4.05 37.29
C VAL A 124 29.64 -3.90 36.72
N TYR A 125 29.87 -2.99 35.76
CA TYR A 125 31.20 -2.75 35.19
C TYR A 125 32.24 -2.38 36.27
N CYS A 126 31.84 -1.54 37.23
CA CYS A 126 32.72 -1.08 38.32
C CYS A 126 33.08 -2.17 39.34
N GLN A 127 32.42 -3.33 39.33
CA GLN A 127 32.81 -4.46 40.18
C GLN A 127 34.11 -5.12 39.70
N GLU A 128 34.34 -5.09 38.39
CA GLU A 128 35.47 -5.78 37.75
C GLU A 128 36.53 -4.78 37.24
N HIS A 129 36.10 -3.57 36.88
CA HIS A 129 36.95 -2.56 36.28
C HIS A 129 36.96 -1.28 37.10
N ARG A 130 38.05 -0.50 36.99
CA ARG A 130 38.10 0.83 37.59
C ARG A 130 37.28 1.81 36.76
N PHE A 131 36.65 2.76 37.44
CA PHE A 131 35.96 3.86 36.79
C PHE A 131 36.97 4.75 36.03
N THR A 132 36.76 4.95 34.74
CA THR A 132 37.64 5.75 33.87
C THR A 132 36.99 7.07 33.47
N ARG A 133 37.81 8.05 33.04
CA ARG A 133 37.30 9.33 32.52
C ARG A 133 36.48 9.15 31.24
N GLU A 134 36.84 8.17 30.41
CA GLU A 134 36.12 7.84 29.18
C GLU A 134 34.70 7.33 29.47
N LEU A 135 34.56 6.49 30.51
CA LEU A 135 33.27 6.03 31.01
C LEU A 135 32.40 7.20 31.50
N ALA A 136 33.01 8.27 32.03
CA ALA A 136 32.25 9.45 32.45
C ALA A 136 31.72 10.25 31.26
N SER A 137 32.51 10.41 30.20
CA SER A 137 32.15 11.22 29.03
C SER A 137 31.17 10.54 28.09
N ASP A 138 31.28 9.21 27.91
CA ASP A 138 30.40 8.44 27.04
C ASP A 138 30.17 7.03 27.61
N PRO A 139 29.33 6.91 28.66
CA PRO A 139 29.09 5.64 29.32
C PRO A 139 28.43 4.62 28.38
N ALA A 140 27.54 5.06 27.49
CA ALA A 140 26.80 4.18 26.60
C ALA A 140 27.73 3.45 25.63
N HIS A 141 28.70 4.17 25.02
CA HIS A 141 29.63 3.56 24.07
C HIS A 141 30.66 2.66 24.77
N VAL A 142 31.20 3.09 25.92
CA VAL A 142 32.20 2.31 26.66
C VAL A 142 31.61 0.99 27.16
N LEU A 143 30.40 1.02 27.75
CA LEU A 143 29.73 -0.17 28.27
C LEU A 143 29.30 -1.14 27.16
N TRP A 144 28.90 -0.61 25.99
CA TRP A 144 28.63 -1.43 24.82
C TRP A 144 29.90 -2.12 24.30
N LYS A 145 31.00 -1.38 24.16
CA LYS A 145 32.29 -1.94 23.73
C LYS A 145 32.82 -2.99 24.71
N ALA A 146 32.55 -2.82 25.99
CA ALA A 146 32.91 -3.77 27.04
C ALA A 146 31.94 -4.98 27.15
N GLY A 147 30.84 -4.99 26.39
CA GLY A 147 29.90 -6.11 26.34
C GLY A 147 28.84 -6.14 27.45
N TYR A 148 28.73 -5.10 28.28
CA TYR A 148 27.70 -4.99 29.32
C TYR A 148 26.34 -4.52 28.76
N LEU A 149 26.35 -3.99 27.53
CA LEU A 149 25.15 -3.56 26.81
C LEU A 149 25.08 -4.26 25.45
N ILE A 150 23.88 -4.69 25.05
CA ILE A 150 23.65 -5.30 23.72
C ILE A 150 23.83 -4.25 22.61
N ALA A 151 23.34 -3.04 22.84
CA ALA A 151 23.44 -1.90 21.94
C ALA A 151 23.60 -0.61 22.75
N PRO A 152 24.29 0.41 22.22
CA PRO A 152 24.42 1.69 22.90
C PRO A 152 23.07 2.42 22.90
N PRO A 153 22.43 2.64 24.06
CA PRO A 153 21.16 3.35 24.12
C PRO A 153 21.32 4.79 23.65
N GLN A 154 20.45 5.22 22.75
CA GLN A 154 20.42 6.60 22.26
C GLN A 154 19.29 7.39 22.91
N CYS A 155 19.51 8.67 23.17
CA CYS A 155 18.45 9.54 23.63
C CYS A 155 17.40 9.69 22.51
N PRO A 156 16.09 9.61 22.82
CA PRO A 156 15.03 9.84 21.83
C PRO A 156 14.99 11.29 21.30
N ALA A 157 15.65 12.23 21.97
CA ALA A 157 15.84 13.59 21.48
C ALA A 157 17.14 13.68 20.69
N LYS A 158 17.05 14.25 19.47
CA LYS A 158 18.22 14.40 18.59
C LYS A 158 19.23 15.36 19.20
N GLY A 159 20.51 14.99 19.14
CA GLY A 159 21.60 15.83 19.63
C GLY A 159 21.90 15.68 21.13
N ASN A 160 21.15 14.85 21.85
CA ASN A 160 21.37 14.60 23.26
C ASN A 160 22.25 13.35 23.48
N ARG A 161 23.11 13.40 24.50
CA ARG A 161 24.00 12.31 24.91
C ARG A 161 23.97 12.09 26.42
N TYR A 162 24.34 10.90 26.86
CA TYR A 162 24.43 10.57 28.28
C TYR A 162 25.82 10.91 28.81
N GLU A 163 25.89 11.62 29.93
CA GLU A 163 27.15 11.96 30.61
C GLU A 163 27.04 11.68 32.10
N TYR A 164 28.11 11.16 32.67
CA TYR A 164 28.25 10.98 34.11
C TYR A 164 28.95 12.19 34.72
N PHE A 165 28.32 12.81 35.71
CA PHE A 165 28.84 14.00 36.38
C PHE A 165 29.12 13.74 37.86
N PHE A 166 30.15 14.43 38.36
CA PHE A 166 30.60 14.35 39.75
C PHE A 166 30.25 15.61 40.55
N LYS A 167 29.29 16.39 40.07
CA LYS A 167 28.92 17.68 40.65
C LYS A 167 27.56 17.55 41.31
N ALA A 168 27.48 17.82 42.61
CA ALA A 168 26.21 17.95 43.29
C ALA A 168 25.41 19.09 42.64
N THR A 169 24.51 18.76 41.74
CA THR A 169 23.46 19.68 41.29
C THR A 169 22.37 19.68 42.35
N ALA A 170 21.77 20.84 42.61
CA ALA A 170 20.81 21.04 43.69
C ALA A 170 19.63 20.06 43.56
N GLY A 171 19.68 18.91 44.25
CA GLY A 171 18.66 17.86 44.22
C GLY A 171 19.17 16.45 43.87
N SER A 172 20.35 16.31 43.25
CA SER A 172 20.95 15.00 42.98
C SER A 172 22.23 14.81 43.82
N GLY A 173 22.53 13.55 44.16
CA GLY A 173 23.65 13.20 45.05
C GLY A 173 25.03 13.67 44.53
N PRO A 174 26.12 13.32 45.22
CA PRO A 174 27.48 13.77 44.86
C PRO A 174 27.95 13.32 43.46
N TYR A 175 27.24 12.37 42.84
CA TYR A 175 27.46 11.90 41.48
C TYR A 175 26.13 11.49 40.84
N GLY A 176 26.03 11.57 39.52
CA GLY A 176 24.83 11.21 38.79
C GLY A 176 25.06 11.01 37.30
N LEU A 177 24.07 10.39 36.65
CA LEU A 177 24.00 10.27 35.19
C LEU A 177 22.92 11.23 34.69
N MET A 178 23.27 12.13 33.78
CA MET A 178 22.32 13.04 33.13
C MET A 178 22.37 12.90 31.63
N CYS A 179 21.27 13.28 30.98
CA CYS A 179 21.22 13.41 29.54
C CYS A 179 21.45 14.89 29.18
N VAL A 180 22.58 15.18 28.54
CA VAL A 180 23.02 16.52 28.15
C VAL A 180 22.69 16.76 26.68
N GLY A 181 22.10 17.90 26.34
CA GLY A 181 21.90 18.31 24.95
C GLY A 181 20.98 19.52 24.77
N SER A 182 20.55 19.78 23.53
CA SER A 182 19.91 21.03 23.13
C SER A 182 18.46 21.18 23.59
N ASP A 183 17.76 20.06 23.84
CA ASP A 183 16.37 20.05 24.33
C ASP A 183 16.26 19.36 25.70
N PRO A 184 15.86 20.07 26.77
CA PRO A 184 15.68 19.49 28.09
C PRO A 184 14.39 18.67 28.12
N HIS A 185 14.51 17.39 28.45
CA HIS A 185 13.36 16.50 28.66
C HIS A 185 13.16 16.24 30.16
N GLY A 186 13.19 17.28 30.99
CA GLY A 186 12.73 17.24 32.39
C GLY A 186 13.51 16.34 33.35
N LEU A 187 14.74 15.93 33.01
CA LEU A 187 15.64 15.17 33.89
C LEU A 187 16.77 16.05 34.47
N ALA A 188 16.66 17.36 34.32
CA ALA A 188 17.64 18.36 34.75
C ALA A 188 17.14 19.25 35.90
N GLU A 189 16.02 18.89 36.54
CA GLU A 189 15.54 19.50 37.78
C GLU A 189 15.76 18.55 38.96
#